data_AF-M3ASZ0-F1
#
_entry.id   AF-M3ASZ0-F1
#
_cell.length_a   1.000
_cell.length_b   1.000
_cell.length_c   1.000
_cell.angle_alpha   90.00
_cell.angle_beta   90.00
_cell.angle_gamma   90.00
#
_symmetry.space_group_name_H-M   'P 1'
#
loop_
_entity.id
_entity.type
_entity.pdbx_description
1 polymer ?
#
loop_
_entity_poly.entity_id
_entity_poly.type
_entity_poly.pdbx_seq_one_letter_code
_entity_poly.pdbx_strand_id
1 'polypeptide(L)'
;MEHTVISADHVHTAETAQQRQRTFVPPSESYLPGVQEPAGDALLDQLFYATVDECPDPTCRPLLLDRVAASVGATRKLVDWACWITSEVYGGLPEELVDEVASAGTIFRPSTTFRRHAAEYHNQGPPFGVMYDACSAAQRREAADNAVVLVDGLQVWWTDFLYQ
;
A
#
# COMPACT_ATOMS: atom_id res chain seq x y z
N MET A 1 13.09 35.25 -2.26
CA MET A 1 12.31 34.16 -2.86
C MET A 1 13.24 33.00 -3.03
N GLU A 2 13.35 32.18 -1.99
CA GLU A 2 14.11 30.94 -2.05
C GLU A 2 13.10 29.82 -2.28
N HIS A 3 13.06 29.31 -3.51
CA HIS A 3 12.34 28.09 -3.82
C HIS A 3 13.15 26.94 -3.22
N THR A 4 12.82 26.55 -1.99
CA THR A 4 13.31 25.31 -1.42
C THR A 4 12.67 24.16 -2.20
N VAL A 5 13.37 23.69 -3.22
CA VAL A 5 13.07 22.41 -3.87
C VAL A 5 13.40 21.34 -2.83
N ILE A 6 12.41 20.92 -2.06
CA ILE A 6 12.51 19.73 -1.21
C ILE A 6 12.41 18.53 -2.16
N SER A 7 13.50 18.27 -2.89
CA SER A 7 13.68 17.04 -3.65
C SER A 7 14.19 16.00 -2.68
N ALA A 8 13.30 15.13 -2.19
CA ALA A 8 13.72 13.81 -1.76
C ALA A 8 13.97 13.00 -3.04
N ASP A 9 15.16 13.18 -3.62
CA ASP A 9 15.62 12.55 -4.87
C ASP A 9 16.50 11.32 -4.61
N HIS A 10 16.35 10.68 -3.44
CA HIS A 10 16.97 9.38 -3.18
C HIS A 10 16.04 8.30 -3.75
N VAL A 11 16.43 7.74 -4.89
CA VAL A 11 15.70 6.67 -5.56
C VAL A 11 15.86 5.37 -4.75
N HIS A 12 14.75 4.81 -4.30
CA HIS A 12 14.71 3.50 -3.66
C HIS A 12 14.55 2.39 -4.71
N THR A 13 15.43 1.39 -4.67
CA THR A 13 15.46 0.26 -5.63
C THR A 13 15.71 -1.06 -4.92
N ALA A 14 15.58 -2.17 -5.64
CA ALA A 14 15.95 -3.50 -5.14
C ALA A 14 17.40 -3.56 -4.60
N GLU A 15 18.31 -2.73 -5.12
CA GLU A 15 19.70 -2.67 -4.69
C GLU A 15 19.87 -1.98 -3.33
N THR A 16 19.06 -0.97 -3.03
CA THR A 16 19.07 -0.32 -1.70
C THR A 16 18.39 -1.19 -0.64
N ALA A 17 17.46 -2.05 -1.07
CA ALA A 17 16.64 -2.87 -0.19
C ALA A 17 17.29 -4.12 0.39
N GLN A 18 18.53 -4.40 -0.01
CA GLN A 18 19.31 -5.53 0.51
C GLN A 18 19.68 -5.42 2.00
N GLN A 19 19.38 -4.31 2.69
CA GLN A 19 19.70 -4.16 4.11
C GLN A 19 18.88 -5.09 5.02
N ARG A 20 17.64 -5.45 4.65
CA ARG A 20 16.96 -6.61 5.23
C ARG A 20 17.39 -7.84 4.43
N GLN A 21 17.85 -8.91 5.09
CA GLN A 21 18.42 -10.14 4.50
C GLN A 21 17.48 -10.97 3.59
N ARG A 22 16.39 -10.39 3.07
CA ARG A 22 15.42 -11.02 2.19
C ARG A 22 15.41 -10.26 0.86
N THR A 23 15.49 -10.98 -0.25
CA THR A 23 15.24 -10.42 -1.58
C THR A 23 13.77 -9.99 -1.63
N PHE A 24 13.52 -8.70 -1.42
CA PHE A 24 12.21 -8.11 -1.64
C PHE A 24 11.94 -8.10 -3.15
N VAL A 25 10.82 -8.68 -3.56
CA VAL A 25 10.31 -8.58 -4.93
C VAL A 25 9.10 -7.65 -4.89
N PRO A 26 9.11 -6.54 -5.64
CA PRO A 26 8.01 -5.60 -5.62
C PRO A 26 6.74 -6.23 -6.20
N PRO A 27 5.55 -5.81 -5.75
CA PRO A 27 4.31 -6.37 -6.27
C PRO A 27 4.11 -6.10 -7.77
N SER A 28 4.75 -5.06 -8.33
CA SER A 28 4.73 -4.76 -9.77
C SER A 28 5.27 -5.91 -10.64
N GLU A 29 6.21 -6.70 -10.14
CA GLU A 29 6.81 -7.84 -10.86
C GLU A 29 5.93 -9.09 -10.84
N SER A 30 4.97 -9.17 -9.90
CA SER A 30 4.18 -10.37 -9.62
C SER A 30 2.68 -10.19 -9.86
N TYR A 31 2.16 -8.97 -9.78
CA TYR A 31 0.75 -8.65 -9.94
C TYR A 31 0.43 -8.17 -11.36
N LEU A 32 -0.25 -9.02 -12.15
CA LEU A 32 -0.64 -8.73 -13.54
C LEU A 32 -2.17 -8.78 -13.81
N PRO A 33 -3.02 -7.92 -13.22
CA PRO A 33 -4.33 -7.63 -13.77
C PRO A 33 -4.42 -6.16 -14.23
N GLY A 34 -4.51 -5.96 -15.54
CA GLY A 34 -4.86 -4.68 -16.16
C GLY A 34 -3.69 -3.78 -16.58
N VAL A 35 -4.00 -2.79 -17.42
CA VAL A 35 -3.08 -1.88 -18.13
C VAL A 35 -1.92 -1.44 -17.23
N GLN A 36 -0.70 -1.84 -17.61
CA GLN A 36 0.52 -1.37 -16.97
C GLN A 36 0.60 0.15 -17.17
N GLU A 37 0.65 0.89 -16.06
CA GLU A 37 1.01 2.31 -16.03
C GLU A 37 2.42 2.38 -15.41
N PRO A 38 3.49 2.35 -16.24
CA PRO A 38 4.86 2.16 -15.75
C PRO A 38 5.31 3.23 -14.74
N ALA A 39 4.81 4.46 -14.88
CA ALA A 39 5.11 5.55 -13.96
C ALA A 39 4.41 5.38 -12.60
N GLY A 40 3.20 4.81 -12.58
CA GLY A 40 2.51 4.46 -11.35
C GLY A 40 3.23 3.32 -10.62
N ASP A 41 3.65 2.30 -11.38
CA ASP A 41 4.36 1.14 -10.83
C ASP A 41 5.68 1.52 -10.17
N ALA A 42 6.49 2.35 -10.83
CA ALA A 42 7.74 2.84 -10.26
C ALA A 42 7.54 3.64 -8.96
N LEU A 43 6.46 4.44 -8.85
CA LEU A 43 6.14 5.19 -7.63
C LEU A 43 5.74 4.25 -6.48
N LEU A 44 4.92 3.23 -6.76
CA LEU A 44 4.49 2.26 -5.76
C LEU A 44 5.67 1.41 -5.28
N ASP A 45 6.53 0.96 -6.19
CA ASP A 45 7.73 0.22 -5.85
C ASP A 45 8.67 1.04 -4.96
N GLN A 46 8.90 2.31 -5.29
CA GLN A 46 9.68 3.22 -4.45
C GLN A 46 9.08 3.36 -3.04
N LEU A 47 7.76 3.45 -2.92
CA LEU A 47 7.08 3.53 -1.63
C LEU A 47 7.29 2.25 -0.81
N PHE A 48 7.22 1.07 -1.44
CA PHE A 48 7.50 -0.18 -0.74
C PHE A 48 8.96 -0.30 -0.32
N TYR A 49 9.91 -0.04 -1.22
CA TYR A 49 11.32 -0.07 -0.89
C TYR A 49 11.65 0.93 0.22
N ALA A 50 11.17 2.17 0.16
CA ALA A 50 11.38 3.15 1.23
C ALA A 50 10.84 2.70 2.60
N THR A 51 9.78 1.88 2.60
CA THR A 51 9.18 1.34 3.83
C THR A 51 9.97 0.16 4.36
N VAL A 52 10.31 -0.80 3.49
CA VAL A 52 11.05 -2.02 3.85
C VAL A 52 12.48 -1.72 4.27
N ASP A 53 13.10 -0.73 3.63
CA ASP A 53 14.49 -0.29 3.89
C ASP A 53 14.59 0.60 5.14
N GLU A 54 13.44 0.90 5.78
CA GLU A 54 13.34 1.86 6.88
C GLU A 54 14.11 3.15 6.57
N CYS A 55 13.79 3.74 5.41
CA CYS A 55 14.50 4.91 4.89
C CYS A 55 14.78 5.93 6.02
N PRO A 56 16.06 6.27 6.27
CA PRO A 56 16.42 7.10 7.43
C PRO A 56 15.94 8.55 7.30
N ASP A 57 15.53 8.97 6.10
CA ASP A 57 14.92 10.28 5.87
C ASP A 57 13.45 10.25 6.31
N PRO A 58 13.09 10.95 7.41
CA PRO A 58 11.72 10.96 7.93
C PRO A 58 10.73 11.65 6.98
N THR A 59 11.19 12.38 5.96
CA THR A 59 10.35 13.06 4.98
C THR A 59 10.05 12.21 3.74
N CYS A 60 10.84 11.16 3.48
CA CYS A 60 10.74 10.37 2.26
C CYS A 60 9.40 9.61 2.16
N ARG A 61 9.08 8.76 3.13
CA ARG A 61 7.81 8.00 3.14
C ARG A 61 6.58 8.93 3.12
N PRO A 62 6.51 10.01 3.93
CA PRO A 62 5.41 10.96 3.85
C PRO A 62 5.22 11.58 2.46
N LEU A 63 6.31 11.94 1.77
CA LEU A 63 6.26 12.56 0.45
C LEU A 63 5.82 11.58 -0.64
N LEU A 64 6.27 10.32 -0.57
CA LEU A 64 5.82 9.26 -1.48
C LEU A 64 4.33 8.95 -1.27
N LEU A 65 3.86 8.89 -0.03
CA LEU A 65 2.43 8.75 0.28
C LEU A 65 1.59 9.90 -0.27
N ASP A 66 2.10 11.15 -0.20
CA ASP A 66 1.42 12.30 -0.82
C ASP A 66 1.32 12.19 -2.34
N ARG A 67 2.40 11.74 -3.00
CA ARG A 67 2.41 11.52 -4.45
C ARG A 67 1.41 10.44 -4.85
N VAL A 68 1.34 9.33 -4.10
CA VAL A 68 0.35 8.28 -4.34
C VAL A 68 -1.07 8.81 -4.12
N ALA A 69 -1.30 9.55 -3.03
CA ALA A 69 -2.61 10.12 -2.71
C ALA A 69 -3.10 11.17 -3.72
N ALA A 70 -2.19 11.80 -4.47
CA ALA A 70 -2.54 12.70 -5.56
C ALA A 70 -3.11 11.95 -6.79
N SER A 71 -2.80 10.67 -6.96
CA SER A 71 -3.29 9.83 -8.06
C SER A 71 -4.31 8.80 -7.58
N VAL A 72 -5.54 8.92 -8.08
CA VAL A 72 -6.62 7.96 -7.81
C VAL A 72 -6.21 6.55 -8.26
N GLY A 73 -5.63 6.45 -9.46
CA GLY A 73 -5.17 5.17 -10.03
C GLY A 73 -4.07 4.53 -9.19
N ALA A 74 -3.07 5.30 -8.75
CA ALA A 74 -1.98 4.79 -7.91
C ALA A 74 -2.49 4.32 -6.55
N THR A 75 -3.38 5.10 -5.91
CA THR A 75 -3.99 4.72 -4.63
C THR A 75 -4.78 3.42 -4.76
N ARG A 76 -5.62 3.31 -5.80
CA ARG A 76 -6.39 2.09 -6.06
C ARG A 76 -5.48 0.89 -6.25
N LYS A 77 -4.50 1.02 -7.14
CA LYS A 77 -3.56 -0.06 -7.46
C LYS A 77 -2.81 -0.55 -6.22
N LEU A 78 -2.38 0.38 -5.36
CA LEU A 78 -1.71 0.06 -4.10
C LEU A 78 -2.60 -0.74 -3.14
N VAL A 79 -3.86 -0.34 -2.98
CA VAL A 79 -4.82 -1.07 -2.13
C VAL A 79 -5.16 -2.44 -2.72
N ASP A 80 -5.34 -2.52 -4.05
CA ASP A 80 -5.57 -3.79 -4.75
C ASP A 80 -4.39 -4.75 -4.54
N TRP A 81 -3.15 -4.26 -4.64
CA TRP A 81 -1.95 -5.04 -4.34
C TRP A 81 -1.93 -5.56 -2.90
N ALA A 82 -2.21 -4.69 -1.92
CA ALA A 82 -2.22 -5.09 -0.51
C ALA A 82 -3.29 -6.15 -0.22
N CYS A 83 -4.49 -6.01 -0.79
CA CYS A 83 -5.57 -6.99 -0.64
C CYS A 83 -5.22 -8.32 -1.32
N TRP A 84 -4.63 -8.28 -2.51
CA TRP A 84 -4.19 -9.49 -3.22
C TRP A 84 -3.09 -10.22 -2.47
N ILE A 85 -2.02 -9.54 -2.06
CA ILE A 85 -0.91 -10.14 -1.29
C ILE A 85 -1.46 -10.79 -0.02
N THR A 86 -2.34 -10.10 0.70
CA THR A 86 -2.96 -10.67 1.90
C THR A 86 -3.78 -11.91 1.56
N SER A 87 -4.54 -11.88 0.46
CA SER A 87 -5.34 -13.03 0.04
C SER A 87 -4.47 -14.24 -0.31
N GLU A 88 -3.31 -14.04 -0.95
CA GLU A 88 -2.34 -15.11 -1.22
C GLU A 88 -1.72 -15.67 0.07
N VAL A 89 -1.43 -14.81 1.04
CA VAL A 89 -0.82 -15.20 2.32
C VAL A 89 -1.80 -16.01 3.19
N TYR A 90 -3.08 -15.62 3.25
CA TYR A 90 -4.09 -16.25 4.13
C TYR A 90 -5.02 -17.23 3.40
N GLY A 91 -4.91 -17.40 2.08
CA GLY A 91 -5.84 -18.22 1.29
C GLY A 91 -7.21 -17.57 1.06
N GLY A 92 -7.30 -16.26 1.18
CA GLY A 92 -8.49 -15.43 1.09
C GLY A 92 -8.30 -14.11 1.83
N LEU A 93 -9.12 -13.10 1.54
CA LEU A 93 -9.05 -11.82 2.25
C LEU A 93 -9.63 -11.98 3.67
N PRO A 94 -8.85 -11.74 4.74
CA PRO A 94 -9.33 -11.84 6.11
C PRO A 94 -10.49 -10.88 6.39
N GLU A 95 -11.46 -11.31 7.21
CA GLU A 95 -12.63 -10.50 7.57
C GLU A 95 -12.23 -9.22 8.30
N GLU A 96 -11.11 -9.24 9.03
CA GLU A 96 -10.57 -8.10 9.79
C GLU A 96 -10.11 -6.95 8.89
N LEU A 97 -9.91 -7.21 7.59
CA LEU A 97 -9.60 -6.16 6.61
C LEU A 97 -10.83 -5.47 6.05
N VAL A 98 -12.03 -6.05 6.22
CA VAL A 98 -13.28 -5.54 5.64
C VAL A 98 -14.32 -5.19 6.70
N ASP A 99 -14.33 -5.89 7.83
CA ASP A 99 -15.27 -5.76 8.92
C ASP A 99 -14.65 -5.05 10.14
N GLU A 100 -15.34 -4.03 10.63
CA GLU A 100 -14.86 -3.22 11.75
C GLU A 100 -14.86 -3.99 13.08
N VAL A 101 -15.86 -4.82 13.31
CA VAL A 101 -16.00 -5.58 14.56
C VAL A 101 -14.92 -6.64 14.63
N ALA A 102 -14.65 -7.34 13.53
CA ALA A 102 -13.56 -8.30 13.42
C ALA A 102 -12.20 -7.64 13.65
N SER A 103 -11.97 -6.45 13.08
CA SER A 103 -10.73 -5.68 13.26
C SER A 103 -10.47 -5.16 14.68
N ALA A 104 -11.49 -5.12 15.56
CA ALA A 104 -11.31 -4.57 16.90
C ALA A 104 -10.34 -5.41 17.75
N GLY A 105 -10.26 -6.71 17.47
CA GLY A 105 -9.41 -7.68 18.16
C GLY A 105 -7.99 -7.82 17.61
N THR A 106 -7.66 -7.18 16.48
CA THR A 106 -6.37 -7.31 15.81
C THR A 106 -5.41 -6.17 16.13
N ILE A 107 -4.11 -6.41 15.91
CA ILE A 107 -3.08 -5.37 15.96
C ILE A 107 -3.30 -4.36 14.84
N PHE A 108 -3.53 -4.86 13.62
CA PHE A 108 -3.78 -4.01 12.47
C PHE A 108 -5.24 -3.58 12.46
N ARG A 109 -5.47 -2.28 12.66
CA ARG A 109 -6.80 -1.66 12.67
C ARG A 109 -6.93 -0.75 11.45
N PRO A 110 -7.36 -1.29 10.29
CA PRO A 110 -7.48 -0.50 9.08
C PRO A 110 -8.49 0.64 9.26
N SER A 111 -8.25 1.75 8.58
CA SER A 111 -9.19 2.86 8.57
C SER A 111 -10.51 2.48 7.90
N THR A 112 -11.57 3.24 8.20
CA THR A 112 -12.84 3.12 7.49
C THR A 112 -12.69 3.23 5.98
N THR A 113 -11.79 4.11 5.52
CA THR A 113 -11.51 4.29 4.08
C THR A 113 -10.88 3.03 3.49
N PHE A 114 -9.84 2.48 4.13
CA PHE A 114 -9.21 1.25 3.67
C PHE A 114 -10.18 0.06 3.67
N ARG A 115 -10.93 -0.15 4.76
CA ARG A 115 -11.92 -1.24 4.88
C ARG A 115 -12.95 -1.20 3.76
N ARG A 116 -13.44 -0.01 3.42
CA ARG A 116 -14.42 0.15 2.33
C ARG A 116 -13.84 -0.30 0.98
N HIS A 117 -12.59 0.06 0.71
CA HIS A 117 -11.91 -0.35 -0.52
C HIS A 117 -11.56 -1.84 -0.52
N ALA A 118 -11.13 -2.39 0.61
CA ALA A 118 -10.91 -3.83 0.76
C ALA A 118 -12.21 -4.63 0.57
N ALA A 119 -13.34 -4.11 1.04
CA ALA A 119 -14.65 -4.71 0.81
C ALA A 119 -15.07 -4.64 -0.67
N GLU A 120 -14.75 -3.55 -1.37
CA GLU A 120 -14.96 -3.45 -2.83
C GLU A 120 -14.10 -4.50 -3.57
N TYR A 121 -12.83 -4.65 -3.17
CA TYR A 121 -11.94 -5.70 -3.67
C TYR A 121 -12.50 -7.10 -3.42
N HIS A 122 -13.00 -7.38 -2.22
CA HIS A 122 -13.55 -8.69 -1.85
C HIS A 122 -14.81 -9.05 -2.64
N ASN A 123 -15.68 -8.07 -2.88
CA ASN A 123 -16.99 -8.30 -3.48
C ASN A 123 -17.02 -8.25 -5.02
N GLN A 124 -15.88 -8.02 -5.69
CA GLN A 124 -15.69 -7.85 -7.15
C GLN A 124 -16.98 -7.75 -7.99
N GLY A 125 -17.73 -6.66 -7.78
CA GLY A 125 -18.96 -6.33 -8.49
C GLY A 125 -18.80 -4.97 -9.19
N PRO A 126 -19.34 -4.78 -10.42
CA PRO A 126 -19.36 -3.47 -11.06
C PRO A 126 -20.20 -2.44 -10.28
N PRO A 127 -19.83 -1.15 -10.28
CA PRO A 127 -18.71 -0.53 -10.99
C PRO A 127 -17.49 -0.33 -10.09
N PHE A 128 -16.48 -1.18 -10.32
CA PHE A 128 -15.19 -1.18 -9.63
C PHE A 128 -14.41 0.10 -9.99
N GLY A 129 -14.27 1.03 -9.04
CA GLY A 129 -13.52 2.28 -9.20
C GLY A 129 -14.24 3.59 -8.84
N VAL A 130 -15.57 3.60 -8.78
CA VAL A 130 -16.34 4.84 -8.50
C VAL A 130 -16.09 5.36 -7.08
N MET A 131 -15.77 4.47 -6.14
CA MET A 131 -15.47 4.84 -4.74
C MET A 131 -14.16 5.61 -4.60
N TYR A 132 -13.16 5.33 -5.42
CA TYR A 132 -11.85 5.99 -5.34
C TYR A 132 -11.91 7.43 -5.87
N ASP A 133 -12.73 7.69 -6.89
CA ASP A 133 -12.97 9.04 -7.42
C ASP A 133 -13.66 9.95 -6.38
N ALA A 134 -14.50 9.37 -5.52
CA ALA A 134 -15.21 10.11 -4.48
C ALA A 134 -14.36 10.42 -3.23
N CYS A 135 -13.21 9.77 -3.06
CA CYS A 135 -12.34 9.99 -1.91
C CYS A 135 -11.57 11.31 -2.04
N SER A 136 -11.45 12.05 -0.94
CA SER A 136 -10.52 13.18 -0.85
C SER A 136 -9.06 12.70 -0.88
N ALA A 137 -8.12 13.61 -1.17
CA ALA A 137 -6.69 13.28 -1.10
C ALA A 137 -6.27 12.78 0.29
N ALA A 138 -6.84 13.32 1.37
CA ALA A 138 -6.56 12.87 2.73
C ALA A 138 -7.03 11.42 2.98
N GLN A 139 -8.22 11.07 2.49
CA GLN A 139 -8.75 9.69 2.57
C GLN A 139 -7.89 8.72 1.74
N ARG A 140 -7.48 9.13 0.54
CA ARG A 140 -6.57 8.33 -0.28
C ARG A 140 -5.22 8.12 0.38
N ARG A 141 -4.68 9.16 1.02
CA ARG A 141 -3.44 9.06 1.80
C ARG A 141 -3.56 8.04 2.94
N GLU A 142 -4.66 8.11 3.69
CA GLU A 142 -4.95 7.18 4.79
C GLU A 142 -5.07 5.73 4.29
N ALA A 143 -5.74 5.51 3.16
CA ALA A 143 -5.83 4.19 2.54
C ALA A 143 -4.47 3.68 2.04
N ALA A 144 -3.67 4.55 1.41
CA ALA A 144 -2.32 4.22 0.95
C ALA A 144 -1.40 3.85 2.13
N ASP A 145 -1.47 4.58 3.23
CA ASP A 145 -0.66 4.30 4.41
C ASP A 145 -1.02 2.94 5.05
N ASN A 146 -2.32 2.65 5.21
CA ASN A 146 -2.77 1.33 5.68
C ASN A 146 -2.35 0.18 4.75
N ALA A 147 -2.39 0.38 3.43
CA ALA A 147 -1.94 -0.61 2.46
C ALA A 147 -0.45 -0.94 2.61
N VAL A 148 0.38 0.08 2.81
CA VAL A 148 1.83 -0.08 3.02
C VAL A 148 2.13 -0.77 4.35
N VAL A 149 1.49 -0.33 5.44
CA VAL A 149 1.65 -0.95 6.78
C VAL A 149 1.25 -2.42 6.75
N LEU A 150 0.17 -2.76 6.06
CA LEU A 150 -0.28 -4.13 5.91
C LEU A 150 0.79 -4.99 5.21
N VAL A 151 1.27 -4.57 4.05
CA VAL A 151 2.27 -5.35 3.29
C VAL A 151 3.61 -5.45 4.03
N ASP A 152 4.12 -4.38 4.63
CA ASP A 152 5.35 -4.44 5.44
C ASP A 152 5.17 -5.40 6.63
N GLY A 153 4.04 -5.34 7.32
CA GLY A 153 3.67 -6.27 8.39
C GLY A 153 3.71 -7.74 7.95
N LEU A 154 3.09 -8.05 6.81
CA LEU A 154 3.12 -9.39 6.22
C LEU A 154 4.54 -9.82 5.80
N GLN A 155 5.39 -8.90 5.38
CA GLN A 155 6.75 -9.25 5.02
C GLN A 155 7.64 -9.55 6.23
N VAL A 156 7.41 -8.88 7.35
CA VAL A 156 8.13 -9.15 8.60
C VAL A 156 7.62 -10.44 9.24
N TRP A 157 6.30 -10.62 9.32
CA TRP A 157 5.65 -11.63 10.18
C TRP A 157 4.80 -12.67 9.45
N TRP A 158 4.72 -12.62 8.12
CA TRP A 158 3.95 -13.53 7.26
C TRP A 158 2.45 -13.56 7.65
N THR A 159 1.94 -14.72 8.03
CA THR A 159 0.52 -14.97 8.33
C THR A 159 0.11 -14.57 9.75
N ASP A 160 1.05 -14.21 10.62
CA ASP A 160 0.69 -13.93 12.01
C ASP A 160 0.43 -12.44 12.27
N PHE A 161 0.77 -11.58 11.31
CA PHE A 161 0.75 -10.11 11.48
C PHE A 161 -0.55 -9.54 12.07
N LEU A 162 -1.72 -10.07 11.67
CA LEU A 162 -3.01 -9.57 12.17
C LEU A 162 -3.27 -9.94 13.64
N TYR A 163 -2.66 -11.02 14.14
CA TYR A 163 -3.00 -11.69 15.39
C TYR A 163 -1.87 -11.75 16.43
N GLN A 164 -0.74 -11.08 16.19
CA GLN A 164 0.33 -10.95 17.18
C GLN A 164 -0.10 -10.13 18.41
#